data_AF-B9WPU2-F1
#
_entry.id   AF-B9WPU2-F1
#
_cell.length_a   1.000
_cell.length_b   1.000
_cell.length_c   1.000
_cell.angle_alpha   90.00
_cell.angle_beta   90.00
_cell.angle_gamma   90.00
#
_symmetry.space_group_name_H-M   'P 1'
#
loop_
_entity.id
_entity.type
_entity.pdbx_description
1 polymer ?
#
loop_
_entity_poly.entity_id
_entity_poly.type
_entity_poly.pdbx_seq_one_letter_code
_entity_poly.pdbx_strand_id
1 'polypeptide(L)'
;RIVKDNAQTFRVDLGTLRGYYNQSEAGSHTIQTMYGCDLGPDGRLLRGYYQDAYDGRDYIALNEDLRSWTAADEAAQNTQRKWEAAGVAEQW
;
A
#
# COMPACT_ATOMS: atom_id res chain seq x y z
N ARG A 1 -10.97 11.08 -13.86
CA ARG A 1 -10.97 9.64 -14.21
C ARG A 1 -10.23 8.84 -13.14
N ILE A 2 -8.99 9.24 -12.79
CA ILE A 2 -8.16 8.74 -11.67
C ILE A 2 -8.95 8.25 -10.45
N VAL A 3 -9.75 9.09 -9.79
CA VAL A 3 -10.49 8.68 -8.57
C VAL A 3 -11.44 7.50 -8.81
N LYS A 4 -12.09 7.43 -9.98
CA LYS A 4 -12.98 6.32 -10.32
C LYS A 4 -12.19 5.03 -10.60
N ASP A 5 -11.01 5.16 -11.21
CA ASP A 5 -10.13 4.03 -11.47
C ASP A 5 -9.56 3.48 -10.15
N ASN A 6 -9.11 4.37 -9.24
CA ASN A 6 -8.66 4.02 -7.89
C ASN A 6 -9.76 3.30 -7.09
N ALA A 7 -11.02 3.74 -7.20
CA ALA A 7 -12.14 3.06 -6.54
C ALA A 7 -12.34 1.62 -7.04
N GLN A 8 -12.06 1.34 -8.31
CA GLN A 8 -12.08 -0.05 -8.82
C GLN A 8 -10.88 -0.85 -8.32
N THR A 9 -9.68 -0.25 -8.27
CA THR A 9 -8.48 -0.88 -7.70
C THR A 9 -8.73 -1.28 -6.23
N PHE A 10 -9.19 -0.35 -5.39
CA PHE A 10 -9.50 -0.63 -3.99
C PHE A 10 -10.56 -1.72 -3.81
N ARG A 11 -11.53 -1.81 -4.71
CA ARG A 11 -12.53 -2.90 -4.68
C ARG A 11 -11.88 -4.26 -4.90
N VAL A 12 -10.94 -4.37 -5.83
CA VAL A 12 -10.20 -5.62 -6.10
C VAL A 12 -9.25 -5.94 -4.95
N ASP A 13 -8.57 -4.94 -4.41
CA ASP A 13 -7.64 -5.10 -3.30
C ASP A 13 -8.36 -5.57 -2.03
N LEU A 14 -9.51 -4.99 -1.69
CA LEU A 14 -10.35 -5.47 -0.58
C LEU A 14 -10.72 -6.96 -0.72
N GLY A 15 -11.03 -7.41 -1.94
CA GLY A 15 -11.29 -8.83 -2.22
C GLY A 15 -10.05 -9.71 -1.99
N THR A 16 -8.88 -9.21 -2.36
CA THR A 16 -7.58 -9.89 -2.18
C THR A 16 -7.20 -9.97 -0.69
N LEU A 17 -7.27 -8.85 0.03
CA LEU A 17 -6.95 -8.75 1.45
C LEU A 17 -7.87 -9.66 2.28
N ARG A 18 -9.17 -9.66 2.00
CA ARG A 18 -10.11 -10.58 2.64
C ARG A 18 -9.67 -12.05 2.50
N GLY A 19 -9.17 -12.43 1.33
CA GLY A 19 -8.61 -13.75 1.07
C GLY A 19 -7.32 -14.01 1.86
N TYR A 20 -6.37 -13.08 1.87
CA TYR A 20 -5.12 -13.21 2.62
C TYR A 20 -5.34 -13.36 4.12
N TYR A 21 -6.35 -12.68 4.67
CA TYR A 21 -6.69 -12.74 6.09
C TYR A 21 -7.73 -13.81 6.44
N ASN A 22 -8.15 -14.65 5.48
CA ASN A 22 -9.17 -15.68 5.67
C ASN A 22 -10.47 -15.16 6.33
N GLN A 23 -10.90 -13.96 5.95
CA GLN A 23 -12.08 -13.29 6.51
C GLN A 23 -13.38 -13.72 5.80
N SER A 24 -14.50 -13.68 6.52
CA SER A 24 -15.82 -14.04 5.97
C SER A 24 -16.41 -12.94 5.07
N GLU A 25 -17.37 -13.29 4.22
CA GLU A 25 -17.95 -12.34 3.26
C GLU A 25 -18.85 -11.28 3.86
N ALA A 26 -19.40 -11.52 5.06
CA ALA A 26 -20.39 -10.65 5.69
C ALA A 26 -19.78 -9.44 6.45
N GLY A 27 -18.45 -9.32 6.49
CA GLY A 27 -17.73 -8.23 7.14
C GLY A 27 -17.59 -6.99 6.26
N SER A 28 -17.73 -5.80 6.86
CA SER A 28 -17.26 -4.56 6.24
C SER A 28 -15.79 -4.37 6.57
N HIS A 29 -15.00 -4.02 5.55
CA HIS A 29 -13.57 -3.82 5.67
C HIS A 29 -13.16 -2.49 5.05
N THR A 30 -12.04 -1.94 5.53
CA THR A 30 -11.50 -0.66 5.03
C THR A 30 -10.06 -0.84 4.60
N ILE A 31 -9.74 -0.39 3.39
CA ILE A 31 -8.37 -0.15 2.96
C ILE A 31 -8.14 1.35 2.90
N GLN A 32 -7.00 1.81 3.38
CA GLN A 32 -6.59 3.21 3.36
C GLN A 32 -5.20 3.31 2.76
N THR A 33 -5.04 4.19 1.76
CA THR A 33 -3.74 4.53 1.17
C THR A 33 -3.38 5.96 1.54
N MET A 34 -2.17 6.15 2.07
CA MET A 34 -1.56 7.46 2.31
C MET A 34 -0.29 7.56 1.46
N TYR A 35 -0.17 8.64 0.70
CA TYR A 35 1.04 8.95 -0.05
C TYR A 35 1.32 10.46 -0.03
N GLY A 36 2.58 10.81 -0.21
CA GLY A 36 3.02 12.21 -0.15
C GLY A 36 4.54 12.33 -0.20
N CYS A 37 5.05 13.55 0.00
CA CYS A 37 6.48 13.80 0.10
C CYS A 37 6.80 15.00 0.98
N ASP A 38 7.99 14.97 1.58
CA ASP A 38 8.61 16.13 2.22
C ASP A 38 9.65 16.74 1.27
N LEU A 39 9.60 18.06 1.12
CA LEU A 39 10.58 18.83 0.37
C LEU A 39 11.43 19.68 1.30
N GLY A 40 12.72 19.77 1.00
CA GLY A 40 13.65 20.64 1.71
C GLY A 40 13.49 22.11 1.33
N PRO A 41 14.18 23.03 2.04
CA PRO A 41 14.15 24.46 1.72
C PRO A 41 14.66 24.79 0.30
N ASP A 42 15.48 23.91 -0.29
CA ASP A 42 15.96 24.01 -1.67
C ASP A 42 14.99 23.39 -2.70
N GLY A 43 13.82 22.94 -2.25
CA GLY A 43 12.79 22.31 -3.07
C GLY A 43 13.09 20.87 -3.48
N ARG A 44 14.17 20.26 -2.98
CA ARG A 44 14.53 18.88 -3.30
C ARG A 44 13.76 17.89 -2.42
N LEU A 45 13.48 16.72 -2.99
CA LEU A 45 12.86 15.62 -2.27
C LEU A 45 13.75 15.18 -1.10
N LEU A 46 13.19 15.21 0.10
CA LEU A 46 13.81 14.64 1.30
C LEU A 46 13.27 13.25 1.58
N ARG A 47 11.97 13.04 1.38
CA ARG A 47 11.31 11.78 1.69
C ARG A 47 10.05 11.59 0.86
N GLY A 48 9.88 10.40 0.29
CA GLY A 48 8.62 9.94 -0.29
C GLY A 48 7.87 9.05 0.71
N TYR A 49 6.55 9.05 0.59
CA TYR A 49 5.67 8.21 1.40
C TYR A 49 4.71 7.46 0.49
N TYR A 50 4.57 6.17 0.76
CA TYR A 50 3.43 5.35 0.35
C TYR A 50 3.17 4.34 1.46
N GLN A 51 1.95 4.29 1.97
CA GLN A 51 1.55 3.39 3.03
C GLN A 51 0.11 2.94 2.81
N ASP A 52 -0.11 1.64 2.86
CA ASP A 52 -1.44 1.06 2.93
C ASP A 52 -1.71 0.52 4.35
N ALA A 53 -2.93 0.75 4.82
CA ALA A 53 -3.47 0.21 6.05
C ALA A 53 -4.77 -0.56 5.76
N TYR A 54 -5.00 -1.64 6.50
CA TYR A 54 -6.19 -2.49 6.40
C TYR A 54 -6.87 -2.62 7.76
N ASP A 55 -8.15 -2.30 7.82
CA ASP A 55 -8.96 -2.26 9.04
C ASP A 55 -8.31 -1.45 10.18
N GLY A 56 -7.66 -0.34 9.81
CA GLY A 56 -7.00 0.59 10.73
C GLY A 56 -5.64 0.11 11.28
N ARG A 57 -5.09 -0.97 10.72
CA ARG A 57 -3.75 -1.48 11.06
C ARG A 57 -2.81 -1.32 9.87
N ASP A 58 -1.54 -1.09 10.15
CA ASP A 58 -0.51 -1.05 9.12
C ASP A 58 -0.54 -2.35 8.31
N TYR A 59 -0.43 -2.22 6.98
CA TYR A 59 -0.38 -3.36 6.07
C TYR A 59 0.95 -3.42 5.35
N ILE A 60 1.28 -2.42 4.53
CA ILE A 60 2.56 -2.33 3.83
C ILE A 60 3.00 -0.87 3.66
N ALA A 61 4.29 -0.60 3.81
CA ALA A 61 4.85 0.75 3.70
C ALA A 61 6.10 0.76 2.81
N LEU A 62 6.24 1.79 1.97
CA LEU A 62 7.46 2.07 1.22
C LEU A 62 8.55 2.55 2.18
N ASN A 63 9.74 1.97 2.07
CA ASN A 63 10.88 2.34 2.89
C ASN A 63 11.49 3.65 2.42
N GLU A 64 12.30 4.27 3.28
CA GLU A 64 12.93 5.58 2.99
C GLU A 64 13.88 5.53 1.78
N ASP A 65 14.35 4.34 1.42
CA ASP A 65 15.20 4.10 0.26
C ASP A 65 14.46 4.19 -1.09
N LEU A 66 13.12 4.29 -1.06
CA LEU A 66 12.21 4.29 -2.21
C LEU A 66 12.43 3.09 -3.15
N ARG A 67 12.88 1.95 -2.59
CA ARG A 67 13.27 0.75 -3.34
C ARG A 67 12.78 -0.53 -2.70
N SER A 68 12.52 -0.52 -1.40
CA SER A 68 12.06 -1.69 -0.66
C SER A 68 10.79 -1.40 0.13
N TRP A 69 10.13 -2.47 0.56
CA TRP A 69 8.86 -2.41 1.28
C TRP A 69 9.00 -3.03 2.66
N THR A 70 8.26 -2.50 3.63
CA THR A 70 8.06 -3.13 4.95
C THR A 70 6.64 -3.68 5.01
N ALA A 71 6.51 -5.00 5.14
CA ALA A 71 5.24 -5.68 5.42
C ALA A 71 4.99 -5.73 6.93
N ALA A 72 3.76 -5.41 7.35
CA ALA A 72 3.40 -5.38 8.77
C ALA A 72 3.18 -6.77 9.38
N ASP A 73 2.74 -7.75 8.57
CA ASP A 73 2.47 -9.11 8.99
C ASP A 73 2.70 -10.15 7.88
N GLU A 74 2.48 -11.44 8.18
CA GLU A 74 2.67 -12.54 7.23
C GLU A 74 1.75 -12.45 6.00
N ALA A 75 0.53 -11.90 6.16
CA ALA A 75 -0.39 -11.72 5.04
C ALA A 75 0.12 -10.61 4.09
N ALA A 76 0.67 -9.54 4.64
CA ALA A 76 1.30 -8.45 3.90
C ALA A 76 2.56 -8.88 3.13
N GLN A 77 3.30 -9.89 3.60
CA GLN A 77 4.46 -10.45 2.88
C GLN A 77 4.08 -11.04 1.51
N ASN A 78 2.81 -11.43 1.29
CA ASN A 78 2.35 -11.83 -0.03
C ASN A 78 2.36 -10.67 -1.02
N THR A 79 1.93 -9.48 -0.58
CA THR A 79 1.96 -8.25 -1.38
C THR A 79 3.39 -7.78 -1.57
N GLN A 80 4.20 -7.75 -0.50
CA GLN A 80 5.61 -7.37 -0.58
C GLN A 80 6.35 -8.15 -1.67
N ARG A 81 6.29 -9.49 -1.65
CA ARG A 81 6.99 -10.33 -2.64
C ARG A 81 6.52 -10.05 -4.07
N LYS A 82 5.22 -9.83 -4.27
CA LYS A 82 4.67 -9.47 -5.59
C LYS A 82 5.16 -8.10 -6.05
N TRP A 83 5.21 -7.12 -5.15
CA TRP A 83 5.60 -5.75 -5.46
C TRP A 83 7.10 -5.61 -5.68
N GLU A 84 7.92 -6.32 -4.90
CA GLU A 84 9.36 -6.41 -5.13
C GLU A 84 9.66 -7.07 -6.48
N ALA A 85 9.00 -8.18 -6.81
CA ALA A 85 9.18 -8.86 -8.10
C ALA A 85 8.75 -8.00 -9.30
N ALA A 86 7.77 -7.11 -9.10
CA ALA A 86 7.26 -6.20 -10.13
C ALA A 86 7.94 -4.81 -10.13
N GLY A 87 8.88 -4.54 -9.22
CA GLY A 87 9.57 -3.25 -9.13
C GLY A 87 8.64 -2.07 -8.79
N VAL A 88 7.56 -2.30 -8.02
CA VAL A 88 6.53 -1.28 -7.75
C VAL A 88 7.11 -0.05 -7.05
N ALA A 89 8.16 -0.21 -6.25
CA ALA A 89 8.82 0.90 -5.56
C ALA A 89 9.36 1.96 -6.53
N GLU A 90 9.82 1.56 -7.73
CA GLU A 90 10.42 2.47 -8.72
C GLU A 90 9.40 3.41 -9.39
N GLN A 91 8.11 3.23 -9.10
CA GLN A 91 7.02 4.08 -9.60
C GLN A 91 6.72 5.27 -8.67
N TRP A 92 7.37 5.33 -7.50
CA TRP A 92 7.20 6.34 -6.45
C TRP A 92 8.46 7.19 -6.26
#